data_AF-A0AA95S4U5-F1
#
_entry.id   AF-A0AA95S4U5-F1
#
_cell.length_a   1.000
_cell.length_b   1.000
_cell.length_c   1.000
_cell.angle_alpha   90.00
_cell.angle_beta   90.00
_cell.angle_gamma   90.00
#
_symmetry.space_group_name_H-M   'P 1'
#
loop_
_entity.id
_entity.type
_entity.pdbx_description
1 polymer ?
#
loop_
_entity_poly.entity_id
_entity_poly.type
_entity_poly.pdbx_seq_one_letter_code
_entity_poly.pdbx_strand_id
1 'polypeptide(L)'
;MKAKSILCLLPILVFLTSCSSNESSGGGQVDYEQTKKMVVDILKTDDGKKALQEVMSSDGMKEKLVMDQKVVSDTIQQTLTSDKAKDYWKETFSDPKFAQSVSKNLKAENKKLLKELMNDPEYRGMMIEVFKEPEIQKEMADALKSKEYRSHLQKVITETVDSPLFKAKIQELLLKAAEEANSKSASKSQGSDGGTKTDTGS
;
A
#
# COMPACT_ATOMS: atom_id res chain seq x y z
N MET A 1 -0.38 -83.11 45.23
CA MET A 1 -0.80 -83.89 46.40
C MET A 1 -0.90 -82.96 47.61
N LYS A 2 -2.09 -82.87 48.21
CA LYS A 2 -2.35 -82.62 49.65
C LYS A 2 -1.84 -81.26 50.18
N ALA A 3 -2.63 -80.18 50.20
CA ALA A 3 -3.89 -80.01 50.95
C ALA A 3 -3.84 -80.74 52.31
N LYS A 4 -3.01 -80.29 53.25
CA LYS A 4 -3.00 -80.78 54.65
C LYS A 4 -2.13 -79.97 55.64
N SER A 5 -2.19 -78.63 55.59
CA SER A 5 -1.50 -77.81 56.61
C SER A 5 -2.34 -76.62 57.11
N ILE A 6 -3.67 -76.75 57.05
CA ILE A 6 -4.65 -75.70 57.37
C ILE A 6 -5.39 -75.92 58.70
N LEU A 7 -4.93 -76.86 59.55
CA LEU A 7 -5.69 -77.32 60.72
C LEU A 7 -5.10 -76.97 62.10
N CYS A 8 -3.99 -76.22 62.21
CA CYS A 8 -3.35 -75.98 63.51
C CYS A 8 -2.99 -74.51 63.82
N LEU A 9 -3.68 -73.53 63.24
CA LEU A 9 -3.44 -72.10 63.52
C LEU A 9 -4.71 -71.33 63.88
N LEU A 10 -5.72 -72.03 64.40
CA LEU A 10 -7.04 -71.49 64.76
C LEU A 10 -7.25 -71.09 66.26
N PRO A 11 -6.36 -71.38 67.25
CA PRO A 11 -6.64 -70.93 68.63
C PRO A 11 -5.94 -69.63 69.06
N ILE A 12 -5.16 -68.95 68.19
CA ILE A 12 -4.39 -67.74 68.58
C ILE A 12 -5.13 -66.41 68.28
N LEU A 13 -6.22 -66.44 67.50
CA LEU A 13 -6.92 -65.20 67.11
C LEU A 13 -7.98 -64.70 68.12
N VAL A 14 -8.22 -65.43 69.22
CA VAL A 14 -9.30 -65.11 70.19
C VAL A 14 -8.84 -64.15 71.32
N PHE A 15 -7.54 -63.80 71.37
CA PHE A 15 -7.00 -62.92 72.43
C PHE A 15 -6.88 -61.42 72.06
N LEU A 16 -7.40 -60.97 70.90
CA LEU A 16 -7.32 -59.55 70.50
C LEU A 16 -8.63 -58.75 70.65
N THR A 17 -9.69 -59.32 71.24
CA THR A 17 -10.91 -58.57 71.57
C THR A 17 -10.85 -58.01 72.99
N SER A 18 -10.06 -56.96 73.19
CA SER A 18 -10.19 -56.03 74.32
C SER A 18 -9.46 -54.72 74.01
N CYS A 19 -10.15 -53.83 73.30
CA CYS A 19 -10.00 -52.40 73.57
C CYS A 19 -11.35 -51.71 73.32
N SER A 20 -11.67 -50.85 74.28
CA SER A 20 -12.95 -50.21 74.56
C SER A 20 -13.40 -49.19 73.52
N SER A 21 -14.73 -49.11 73.42
CA SER A 21 -15.61 -48.04 72.92
C SER A 21 -15.00 -46.63 72.92
N ASN A 22 -15.16 -45.87 71.82
CA ASN A 22 -16.22 -44.86 71.71
C ASN A 22 -16.31 -44.28 70.28
N GLU A 23 -17.53 -43.89 69.90
CA GLU A 23 -17.89 -43.00 68.77
C GLU A 23 -18.04 -43.58 67.35
N SER A 24 -19.32 -43.86 67.03
CA SER A 24 -20.03 -43.44 65.81
C SER A 24 -19.45 -43.78 64.44
N SER A 25 -19.92 -44.91 63.92
CA SER A 25 -20.68 -45.02 62.67
C SER A 25 -20.77 -43.77 61.77
N GLY A 26 -20.16 -43.85 60.58
CA GLY A 26 -20.55 -43.06 59.39
C GLY A 26 -19.56 -41.99 58.95
N GLY A 27 -18.60 -42.34 58.08
CA GLY A 27 -17.59 -41.38 57.61
C GLY A 27 -17.02 -41.68 56.22
N GLY A 28 -17.84 -42.16 55.29
CA GLY A 28 -17.46 -42.32 53.87
C GLY A 28 -17.84 -41.12 52.99
N GLN A 29 -18.50 -40.13 53.58
CA GLN A 29 -19.03 -38.94 52.90
C GLN A 29 -18.73 -37.73 53.77
N VAL A 30 -17.43 -37.46 53.97
CA VAL A 30 -16.98 -36.09 54.28
C VAL A 30 -17.33 -35.27 53.05
N ASP A 31 -18.54 -34.74 53.13
CA ASP A 31 -19.20 -33.68 52.41
C ASP A 31 -18.36 -33.05 51.28
N TYR A 32 -18.54 -33.60 50.07
CA TYR A 32 -17.98 -33.06 48.84
C TYR A 32 -18.37 -31.60 48.63
N GLU A 33 -19.58 -31.20 49.04
CA GLU A 33 -20.04 -29.81 48.96
C GLU A 33 -19.35 -28.92 50.01
N GLN A 34 -19.12 -29.42 51.23
CA GLN A 34 -18.33 -28.71 52.24
C GLN A 34 -16.86 -28.57 51.83
N THR A 35 -16.28 -29.60 51.23
CA THR A 35 -14.90 -29.58 50.71
C THR A 35 -14.79 -28.63 49.51
N LYS A 36 -15.75 -28.65 48.59
CA LYS A 36 -15.84 -27.71 47.47
C LYS A 36 -15.99 -26.26 47.95
N LYS A 37 -16.84 -26.03 48.95
CA LYS A 37 -17.02 -24.70 49.56
C LYS A 37 -15.71 -24.23 50.23
N MET A 38 -15.04 -25.11 50.96
CA MET A 38 -13.73 -24.83 51.55
C MET A 38 -12.69 -24.49 50.48
N VAL A 39 -12.60 -25.24 49.38
CA VAL A 39 -11.66 -24.97 48.28
C VAL A 39 -11.98 -23.64 47.58
N VAL A 40 -13.27 -23.35 47.33
CA VAL A 40 -13.69 -22.06 46.74
C VAL A 40 -13.37 -20.90 47.67
N ASP A 41 -13.55 -21.06 48.97
CA ASP A 41 -13.24 -20.03 49.96
C ASP A 41 -11.72 -19.81 50.05
N ILE A 42 -10.90 -20.87 50.03
CA ILE A 42 -9.43 -20.80 49.95
C ILE A 42 -8.97 -20.09 48.66
N LEU A 43 -9.60 -20.34 47.51
CA LEU A 43 -9.26 -19.63 46.28
C LEU A 43 -9.63 -18.14 46.33
N LYS A 44 -10.63 -17.77 47.13
CA LYS A 44 -11.08 -16.39 47.31
C LYS A 44 -10.29 -15.62 48.38
N THR A 45 -9.59 -16.29 49.29
CA THR A 45 -8.73 -15.63 50.27
C THR A 45 -7.58 -14.90 49.58
N ASP A 46 -6.99 -13.94 50.30
CA ASP A 46 -5.87 -13.16 49.79
C ASP A 46 -4.66 -14.05 49.49
N ASP A 47 -4.47 -15.13 50.25
CA ASP A 47 -3.39 -16.09 50.02
C ASP A 47 -3.64 -16.94 48.77
N GLY A 48 -4.90 -17.35 48.52
CA GLY A 48 -5.27 -18.04 47.28
C GLY A 48 -5.07 -17.16 46.03
N LYS A 49 -5.46 -15.88 46.11
CA LYS A 49 -5.21 -14.91 45.04
C LYS A 49 -3.71 -14.64 44.82
N LYS A 50 -2.93 -14.51 45.88
CA LYS A 50 -1.46 -14.33 45.80
C LYS A 50 -0.78 -15.55 45.18
N ALA A 51 -1.15 -16.75 45.61
CA ALA A 51 -0.60 -17.99 45.06
C ALA A 51 -0.96 -18.13 43.56
N LEU A 52 -2.19 -17.80 43.17
CA LEU A 52 -2.58 -17.80 41.76
C LEU A 52 -1.82 -16.74 40.97
N GLN A 53 -1.65 -15.54 41.53
CA GLN A 53 -0.88 -14.46 40.91
C GLN A 53 0.59 -14.85 40.73
N GLU A 54 1.21 -15.52 41.69
CA GLU A 54 2.58 -16.01 41.62
C GLU A 54 2.74 -17.07 40.52
N VAL A 55 1.81 -18.02 40.46
CA VAL A 55 1.77 -19.04 39.41
C VAL A 55 1.53 -18.42 38.02
N MET A 56 0.60 -17.48 37.88
CA MET A 56 0.38 -16.75 36.63
C MET A 56 1.55 -15.84 36.26
N SER A 57 2.32 -15.38 37.25
CA SER A 57 3.51 -14.57 37.04
C SER A 57 4.75 -15.39 36.70
N SER A 58 4.71 -16.71 36.88
CA SER A 58 5.79 -17.61 36.49
C SER A 58 5.99 -17.62 34.98
N ASP A 59 7.25 -17.60 34.55
CA ASP A 59 7.59 -17.51 33.13
C ASP A 59 7.06 -18.70 32.31
N GLY A 60 7.05 -19.90 32.90
CA GLY A 60 6.48 -21.10 32.27
C GLY A 60 4.96 -21.04 32.08
N MET A 61 4.23 -20.35 32.96
CA MET A 61 2.78 -20.14 32.79
C MET A 61 2.48 -19.00 31.81
N LYS A 62 3.24 -17.90 31.86
CA LYS A 62 3.15 -16.80 30.88
C LYS A 62 3.38 -17.30 29.47
N GLU A 63 4.42 -18.12 29.27
CA GLU A 63 4.71 -18.72 27.97
C GLU A 63 3.53 -19.56 27.50
N LYS A 64 3.01 -20.48 28.33
CA LYS A 64 1.89 -21.34 27.94
C LYS A 64 0.58 -20.58 27.67
N LEU A 65 0.34 -19.46 28.36
CA LEU A 65 -0.84 -18.61 28.18
C LEU A 65 -0.73 -17.72 26.94
N VAL A 66 0.48 -17.21 26.65
CA VAL A 66 0.77 -16.40 25.45
C VAL A 66 0.89 -17.29 24.20
N MET A 67 1.22 -18.57 24.35
CA MET A 67 1.35 -19.51 23.23
C MET A 67 0.01 -20.13 22.78
N ASP A 68 -1.15 -19.66 23.26
CA ASP A 68 -2.43 -19.99 22.62
C ASP A 68 -2.50 -19.29 21.25
N GLN A 69 -1.93 -19.98 20.26
CA GLN A 69 -1.72 -19.48 18.90
C GLN A 69 -3.03 -19.02 18.25
N LYS A 70 -4.17 -19.63 18.60
CA LYS A 70 -5.47 -19.25 18.04
C LYS A 70 -5.94 -17.93 18.62
N VAL A 71 -5.91 -17.76 19.95
CA VAL A 71 -6.30 -16.51 20.60
C VAL A 71 -5.38 -15.37 20.19
N VAL A 72 -4.06 -15.62 20.09
CA VAL A 72 -3.10 -14.62 19.61
C VAL A 72 -3.35 -14.25 18.16
N SER A 73 -3.55 -15.22 17.26
CA SER A 73 -3.83 -14.96 15.84
C SER A 73 -5.13 -14.18 15.66
N ASP A 74 -6.20 -14.61 16.32
CA ASP A 74 -7.52 -13.95 16.24
C ASP A 74 -7.44 -12.52 16.80
N THR A 75 -6.70 -12.31 17.90
CA THR A 75 -6.49 -10.98 18.50
C THR A 75 -5.65 -10.08 17.60
N ILE A 76 -4.58 -10.60 17.00
CA ILE A 76 -3.75 -9.84 16.05
C ILE A 76 -4.57 -9.45 14.83
N GLN A 77 -5.33 -10.39 14.26
CA GLN A 77 -6.19 -10.13 13.12
C GLN A 77 -7.22 -9.05 13.48
N GLN A 78 -7.99 -9.25 14.56
CA GLN A 78 -9.01 -8.30 14.98
C GLN A 78 -8.41 -6.92 15.30
N THR A 79 -7.23 -6.87 15.91
CA THR A 79 -6.55 -5.61 16.22
C THR A 79 -6.11 -4.91 14.94
N LEU A 80 -5.40 -5.61 14.05
CA LEU A 80 -4.86 -5.05 12.81
C LEU A 80 -5.93 -4.67 11.78
N THR A 81 -7.08 -5.36 11.76
CA THR A 81 -8.21 -5.02 10.87
C THR A 81 -9.20 -4.06 11.51
N SER A 82 -9.00 -3.64 12.76
CA SER A 82 -9.88 -2.66 13.41
C SER A 82 -9.60 -1.24 12.92
N ASP A 83 -10.63 -0.37 13.01
CA ASP A 83 -10.46 1.06 12.73
C ASP A 83 -9.40 1.70 13.64
N LYS A 84 -9.24 1.20 14.87
CA LYS A 84 -8.19 1.65 15.80
C LYS A 84 -6.78 1.39 15.26
N ALA A 85 -6.54 0.26 14.59
CA ALA A 85 -5.26 0.02 13.94
C ALA A 85 -5.06 0.95 12.74
N LYS A 86 -6.11 1.25 11.97
CA LYS A 86 -6.01 2.24 10.88
C LYS A 86 -5.57 3.60 11.41
N ASP A 87 -6.14 4.05 12.52
CA ASP A 87 -5.77 5.33 13.12
C ASP A 87 -4.37 5.29 13.76
N TYR A 88 -4.01 4.19 14.44
CA TYR A 88 -2.65 3.96 14.92
C TYR A 88 -1.62 4.04 13.78
N TRP A 89 -1.90 3.38 12.65
CA TRP A 89 -1.02 3.45 11.49
C TRP A 89 -0.93 4.86 10.92
N LYS A 90 -2.03 5.60 10.80
CA LYS A 90 -1.99 7.02 10.36
C LYS A 90 -1.12 7.89 11.26
N GLU A 91 -1.26 7.77 12.58
CA GLU A 91 -0.44 8.51 13.54
C GLU A 91 1.03 8.08 13.45
N THR A 92 1.29 6.78 13.37
CA THR A 92 2.64 6.23 13.30
C THR A 92 3.34 6.61 11.99
N PHE A 93 2.63 6.61 10.85
CA PHE A 93 3.15 7.10 9.57
C PHE A 93 3.36 8.62 9.54
N SER A 94 2.73 9.36 10.45
CA SER A 94 2.96 10.80 10.60
C SER A 94 4.24 11.10 11.40
N ASP A 95 4.81 10.14 12.13
CA ASP A 95 6.12 10.29 12.77
C ASP A 95 7.23 10.28 11.69
N PRO A 96 8.02 11.38 11.55
CA PRO A 96 9.10 11.46 10.58
C PRO A 96 10.15 10.35 10.71
N LYS A 97 10.45 9.88 11.93
CA LYS A 97 11.45 8.81 12.13
C LYS A 97 10.95 7.49 11.57
N PHE A 98 9.69 7.16 11.86
CA PHE A 98 9.05 5.97 11.34
C PHE A 98 8.89 6.05 9.82
N ALA A 99 8.35 7.17 9.30
CA ALA A 99 8.19 7.39 7.87
C ALA A 99 9.53 7.33 7.11
N GLN A 100 10.61 7.87 7.69
CA GLN A 100 11.95 7.79 7.11
C GLN A 100 12.45 6.33 7.08
N SER A 101 12.26 5.57 8.15
CA SER A 101 12.66 4.17 8.21
C SER A 101 11.90 3.33 7.19
N VAL A 102 10.57 3.48 7.12
CA VAL A 102 9.74 2.77 6.13
C VAL A 102 10.14 3.17 4.71
N SER A 103 10.30 4.47 4.44
CA SER A 103 10.72 4.95 3.11
C SER A 103 12.09 4.42 2.70
N LYS A 104 13.05 4.33 3.64
CA LYS A 104 14.38 3.77 3.36
C LYS A 104 14.31 2.29 3.00
N ASN A 105 13.55 1.51 3.75
CA ASN A 105 13.42 0.07 3.54
C ASN A 105 12.59 -0.25 2.29
N LEU A 106 11.52 0.51 2.03
CA LEU A 106 10.69 0.35 0.84
C LEU A 106 11.31 0.96 -0.42
N LYS A 107 12.37 1.76 -0.32
CA LYS A 107 12.94 2.48 -1.48
C LYS A 107 13.32 1.56 -2.63
N ALA A 108 13.91 0.41 -2.32
CA ALA A 108 14.38 -0.54 -3.33
C ALA A 108 13.20 -1.18 -4.08
N GLU A 109 12.25 -1.74 -3.34
CA GLU A 109 11.04 -2.34 -3.92
C GLU A 109 10.15 -1.30 -4.60
N ASN A 110 9.97 -0.12 -4.02
CA ASN A 110 9.19 0.95 -4.64
C ASN A 110 9.83 1.44 -5.95
N LYS A 111 11.17 1.51 -6.02
CA LYS A 111 11.88 1.83 -7.28
C LYS A 111 11.66 0.71 -8.31
N LYS A 112 11.72 -0.55 -7.89
CA LYS A 112 11.50 -1.70 -8.77
C LYS A 112 10.07 -1.69 -9.32
N LEU A 113 9.08 -1.56 -8.44
CA LEU A 113 7.68 -1.39 -8.77
C LEU A 113 7.47 -0.24 -9.77
N LEU A 114 8.01 0.95 -9.48
CA LEU A 114 7.85 2.10 -10.36
C LEU A 114 8.45 1.86 -11.77
N LYS A 115 9.61 1.19 -11.85
CA LYS A 115 10.21 0.81 -13.14
C LYS A 115 9.37 -0.20 -13.90
N GLU A 116 8.76 -1.15 -13.20
CA GLU A 116 7.87 -2.14 -13.80
C GLU A 116 6.58 -1.46 -14.29
N LEU A 117 5.99 -0.56 -13.50
CA LEU A 117 4.84 0.26 -13.88
C LEU A 117 5.14 1.14 -15.09
N MET A 118 6.34 1.71 -15.23
CA MET A 118 6.69 2.47 -16.45
C MET A 118 6.60 1.64 -17.74
N ASN A 119 6.68 0.31 -17.65
CA ASN A 119 6.50 -0.58 -18.80
C ASN A 119 5.05 -1.03 -18.99
N ASP A 120 4.17 -0.71 -18.04
CA ASP A 120 2.76 -1.03 -18.08
C ASP A 120 1.98 -0.04 -18.98
N PRO A 121 1.07 -0.50 -19.85
CA PRO A 121 0.28 0.37 -20.72
C PRO A 121 -0.63 1.36 -19.97
N GLU A 122 -1.25 0.97 -18.86
CA GLU A 122 -2.18 1.82 -18.12
C GLU A 122 -1.42 2.94 -17.41
N TYR A 123 -0.31 2.61 -16.77
CA TYR A 123 0.55 3.60 -16.13
C TYR A 123 1.16 4.58 -17.15
N ARG A 124 1.57 4.10 -18.33
CA ARG A 124 2.00 4.99 -19.42
C ARG A 124 0.87 5.89 -19.90
N GLY A 125 -0.36 5.39 -19.96
CA GLY A 125 -1.54 6.19 -20.27
C GLY A 125 -1.69 7.38 -19.32
N MET A 126 -1.66 7.10 -18.00
CA MET A 126 -1.71 8.16 -16.97
C MET A 126 -0.54 9.13 -17.09
N MET A 127 0.68 8.64 -17.36
CA MET A 127 1.84 9.50 -17.57
C MET A 127 1.68 10.43 -18.79
N ILE A 128 1.08 9.94 -19.88
CA ILE A 128 0.81 10.77 -21.06
C ILE A 128 -0.21 11.88 -20.73
N GLU A 129 -1.18 11.60 -19.88
CA GLU A 129 -2.12 12.63 -19.39
C GLU A 129 -1.40 13.71 -18.59
N VAL A 130 -0.48 13.33 -17.69
CA VAL A 130 0.38 14.28 -16.98
C VAL A 130 1.19 15.13 -17.96
N PHE A 131 1.80 14.54 -18.99
CA PHE A 131 2.53 15.30 -20.02
C PHE A 131 1.66 16.28 -20.82
N LYS A 132 0.34 16.07 -20.87
CA LYS A 132 -0.59 16.98 -21.53
C LYS A 132 -1.00 18.17 -20.65
N GLU A 133 -0.58 18.22 -19.40
CA GLU A 133 -0.88 19.36 -18.54
C GLU A 133 -0.27 20.66 -19.11
N PRO A 134 -0.98 21.80 -19.03
CA PRO A 134 -0.55 23.06 -19.64
C PRO A 134 0.84 23.54 -19.18
N GLU A 135 1.21 23.27 -17.92
CA GLU A 135 2.52 23.64 -17.38
C GLU A 135 3.65 22.87 -18.06
N ILE A 136 3.49 21.55 -18.21
CA ILE A 136 4.48 20.71 -18.90
C ILE A 136 4.53 21.04 -20.40
N GLN A 137 3.38 21.32 -21.01
CA GLN A 137 3.35 21.78 -22.41
C GLN A 137 4.10 23.10 -22.61
N LYS A 138 4.02 24.02 -21.63
CA LYS A 138 4.75 25.28 -21.68
C LYS A 138 6.27 25.06 -21.62
N GLU A 139 6.72 24.24 -20.67
CA GLU A 139 8.15 23.86 -20.56
C GLU A 139 8.63 23.16 -21.84
N MET A 140 7.81 22.27 -22.41
CA MET A 140 8.11 21.62 -23.69
C MET A 140 8.16 22.64 -24.85
N ALA A 141 7.25 23.61 -24.89
CA ALA A 141 7.24 24.65 -25.90
C ALA A 141 8.46 25.57 -25.80
N ASP A 142 8.93 25.86 -24.58
CA ASP A 142 10.12 26.66 -24.35
C ASP A 142 11.40 25.86 -24.70
N ALA A 143 11.41 24.55 -24.44
CA ALA A 143 12.46 23.64 -24.93
C ALA A 143 12.52 23.59 -26.47
N LEU A 144 11.38 23.59 -27.17
CA LEU A 144 11.34 23.69 -28.64
C LEU A 144 11.82 25.04 -29.17
N LYS A 145 11.73 26.11 -28.36
CA LYS A 145 12.26 27.43 -28.71
C LYS A 145 13.74 27.58 -28.36
N SER A 146 14.36 26.59 -27.73
CA SER A 146 15.79 26.60 -27.38
C SER A 146 16.68 26.77 -28.61
N LYS A 147 17.89 27.30 -28.40
CA LYS A 147 18.85 27.55 -29.47
C LYS A 147 19.28 26.24 -30.15
N GLU A 148 19.38 25.18 -29.37
CA GLU A 148 19.72 23.83 -29.78
C GLU A 148 18.66 23.29 -30.75
N TYR A 149 17.38 23.38 -30.36
CA TYR A 149 16.29 22.93 -31.24
C TYR A 149 16.13 23.81 -32.46
N ARG A 150 16.30 25.13 -32.34
CA ARG A 150 16.28 26.06 -33.50
C ARG A 150 17.34 25.72 -34.55
N SER A 151 18.54 25.31 -34.13
CA SER A 151 19.59 24.87 -35.07
C SER A 151 19.17 23.63 -35.85
N HIS A 152 18.57 22.64 -35.16
CA HIS A 152 18.01 21.47 -35.81
C HIS A 152 16.85 21.85 -36.75
N LEU A 153 15.94 22.72 -36.29
CA LEU A 153 14.81 23.19 -37.07
C LEU A 153 15.27 23.96 -38.32
N GLN A 154 16.31 24.78 -38.22
CA GLN A 154 16.90 25.47 -39.35
C GLN A 154 17.45 24.49 -40.38
N LYS A 155 18.15 23.43 -39.95
CA LYS A 155 18.63 22.37 -40.86
C LYS A 155 17.47 21.69 -41.58
N VAL A 156 16.43 21.27 -40.86
CA VAL A 156 15.25 20.62 -41.44
C VAL A 156 14.54 21.55 -42.43
N ILE A 157 14.42 22.85 -42.12
CA ILE A 157 13.85 23.85 -43.02
C ILE A 157 14.71 23.98 -44.28
N THR A 158 16.03 24.10 -44.14
CA THR A 158 16.96 24.19 -45.28
C THR A 158 16.85 22.96 -46.17
N GLU A 159 16.89 21.75 -45.60
CA GLU A 159 16.72 20.49 -46.34
C GLU A 159 15.36 20.40 -47.03
N THR A 160 14.29 20.87 -46.38
CA THR A 160 12.94 20.90 -46.95
C THR A 160 12.85 21.86 -48.12
N VAL A 161 13.42 23.07 -48.00
CA VAL A 161 13.46 24.05 -49.09
C VAL A 161 14.35 23.56 -50.23
N ASP A 162 15.42 22.84 -49.91
CA ASP A 162 16.34 22.28 -50.90
C ASP A 162 15.80 21.06 -51.65
N SER A 163 14.71 20.47 -51.16
CA SER A 163 14.00 19.38 -51.81
C SER A 163 13.56 19.76 -53.23
N PRO A 164 13.79 18.89 -54.24
CA PRO A 164 13.36 19.13 -55.62
C PRO A 164 11.85 19.44 -55.73
N LEU A 165 11.02 18.80 -54.90
CA LEU A 165 9.57 19.06 -54.87
C LEU A 165 9.25 20.47 -54.38
N PHE A 166 9.97 20.95 -53.37
CA PHE A 166 9.73 22.27 -52.80
C PHE A 166 10.30 23.38 -53.70
N LYS A 167 11.48 23.16 -54.28
CA LYS A 167 12.05 24.03 -55.33
C LYS A 167 11.11 24.20 -56.52
N ALA A 168 10.54 23.11 -57.02
CA ALA A 168 9.57 23.16 -58.12
C ALA A 168 8.31 23.97 -57.74
N LYS A 169 7.76 23.76 -56.53
CA LYS A 169 6.63 24.56 -56.04
C LYS A 169 6.95 26.04 -55.88
N ILE A 170 8.14 26.37 -55.37
CA ILE A 170 8.61 27.76 -55.27
C ILE A 170 8.73 28.38 -56.67
N GLN A 171 9.31 27.66 -57.63
CA GLN A 171 9.40 28.13 -59.01
C GLN A 171 8.02 28.36 -59.64
N GLU A 172 7.07 27.45 -59.46
CA GLU A 172 5.70 27.60 -59.94
C GLU A 172 5.00 28.82 -59.31
N LEU A 173 5.18 29.03 -58.00
CA LEU A 173 4.65 30.21 -57.29
C LEU A 173 5.27 31.52 -57.81
N LEU A 174 6.57 31.53 -58.07
CA LEU A 174 7.26 32.71 -58.63
C LEU A 174 6.78 33.02 -60.04
N LEU A 175 6.55 32.00 -60.87
CA LEU A 175 6.01 32.16 -62.22
C LEU A 175 4.57 32.71 -62.18
N LYS A 176 3.70 32.16 -61.33
CA LYS A 176 2.34 32.68 -61.12
C LYS A 176 2.35 34.13 -60.62
N ALA A 177 3.21 34.46 -59.66
CA ALA A 177 3.33 35.83 -59.15
C ALA A 177 3.81 36.80 -60.24
N ALA A 178 4.71 36.37 -61.13
CA ALA A 178 5.16 37.16 -62.26
C ALA A 178 4.05 37.37 -63.31
N GLU A 179 3.25 36.34 -63.59
CA GLU A 179 2.06 36.45 -64.45
C GLU A 179 1.00 37.40 -63.86
N GLU A 180 0.73 37.31 -62.55
CA GLU A 180 -0.17 38.22 -61.85
C GLU A 180 0.35 39.67 -61.80
N ALA A 181 1.66 39.86 -61.66
CA ALA A 181 2.28 41.18 -61.71
C ALA A 181 2.22 41.78 -63.12
N ASN A 182 2.45 40.97 -64.17
CA ASN A 182 2.37 41.40 -65.57
C ASN A 182 0.93 41.65 -66.03
N SER A 183 -0.05 40.88 -65.55
CA SER A 183 -1.46 41.14 -65.84
C SER A 183 -1.99 42.39 -65.11
N LYS A 184 -1.48 42.71 -63.91
CA LYS A 184 -1.77 43.97 -63.21
C LYS A 184 -1.08 45.19 -63.83
N SER A 185 0.10 45.05 -64.45
CA SER A 185 0.76 46.16 -65.17
C SER A 185 0.13 46.42 -66.54
N ALA A 186 -0.41 45.39 -67.21
CA ALA A 186 -1.19 45.57 -68.45
C ALA A 186 -2.52 46.31 -68.23
N SER A 187 -3.14 46.20 -67.05
CA SER A 187 -4.40 46.90 -66.73
C SER A 187 -4.23 48.39 -66.36
N LYS A 188 -3.00 48.90 -66.21
CA LYS A 188 -2.74 50.31 -65.83
C LYS A 188 -2.20 51.18 -66.97
N SER A 189 -2.08 50.64 -68.18
CA SER A 189 -1.57 51.36 -69.36
C SER A 189 -2.64 51.73 -70.41
N GLN A 190 -3.93 51.56 -70.09
CA GLN A 190 -5.02 51.97 -70.98
C GLN A 190 -5.94 52.97 -70.26
N GLY A 191 -5.51 54.22 -70.20
CA GLY A 191 -6.31 55.28 -69.59
C GLY A 191 -5.62 56.62 -69.47
N SER A 192 -4.88 57.07 -70.48
CA SER A 192 -4.64 58.51 -70.70
C SER A 192 -3.93 58.75 -72.03
N ASP A 193 -4.66 58.75 -73.15
CA ASP A 193 -4.40 59.70 -74.22
C ASP A 193 -5.62 59.84 -75.14
N GLY A 194 -5.96 61.07 -75.51
CA GLY A 194 -6.97 61.37 -76.53
C GLY A 194 -8.07 62.34 -76.08
N GLY A 195 -7.76 63.65 -76.04
CA GLY A 195 -8.78 64.66 -75.75
C GLY A 195 -8.40 66.13 -75.91
N THR A 196 -7.52 66.52 -76.85
CA THR A 196 -7.41 67.93 -77.25
C THR A 196 -8.48 68.23 -78.30
N LYS A 197 -9.51 69.00 -77.92
CA LYS A 197 -10.27 69.85 -78.84
C LYS A 197 -10.61 71.18 -78.16
N THR A 198 -9.92 72.20 -78.66
CA THR A 198 -10.24 73.63 -78.69
C THR A 198 -11.73 73.98 -78.61
N ASP A 199 -12.09 74.92 -77.73
CA ASP A 199 -13.07 75.99 -77.98
C ASP A 199 -12.84 77.12 -76.95
N THR A 200 -12.21 78.25 -77.33
CA THR A 200 -12.85 79.54 -77.70
C THR A 200 -13.80 80.12 -76.65
N GLY A 201 -13.48 81.32 -76.15
CA GLY A 201 -14.51 82.32 -75.86
C GLY A 201 -14.68 82.79 -74.42
N SER A 202 -14.14 83.99 -74.18
CA SER A 202 -14.61 85.07 -73.29
C SER A 202 -14.39 85.01 -71.78
#